data_AF-A0A096P784-F1
#
_entry.id   AF-A0A096P784-F1
#
_cell.length_a   1.000
_cell.length_b   1.000
_cell.length_c   1.000
_cell.angle_alpha   90.00
_cell.angle_beta   90.00
_cell.angle_gamma   90.00
#
_symmetry.space_group_name_H-M   'P 1'
#
loop_
_entity.id
_entity.type
_entity.pdbx_description
1 polymer ?
#
loop_
_entity_poly.entity_id
_entity_poly.type
_entity_poly.pdbx_seq_one_letter_code
_entity_poly.pdbx_strand_id
1 'polypeptide(L)' 'MAASARVMNHRSKKFHGNIHRRGEVSAKDAKKKEFGVGPVMLGFFCFVVIGSSVLQVLRSASSGALGT' A
#
# COMPACT_ATOMS: atom_id res chain seq x y z
N MET A 1 2.51 -26.42 40.79
CA MET A 1 2.35 -25.19 39.98
C MET A 1 0.87 -24.94 39.76
N ALA A 2 0.26 -24.03 40.52
CA ALA A 2 -1.14 -23.64 40.34
C ALA A 2 -1.17 -22.27 39.65
N ALA A 3 -1.74 -22.21 38.45
CA ALA A 3 -1.94 -20.94 37.75
C ALA A 3 -3.16 -20.22 38.35
N SER A 4 -3.14 -18.89 38.40
CA SER A 4 -4.29 -18.12 38.87
C SER A 4 -5.51 -18.35 37.97
N ALA A 5 -6.71 -18.28 38.54
CA ALA A 5 -7.96 -18.49 37.81
C ALA A 5 -8.08 -17.60 36.56
N ARG A 6 -7.52 -16.37 36.62
CA ARG A 6 -7.46 -15.44 35.48
C ARG A 6 -6.62 -15.99 34.32
N VAL A 7 -5.46 -16.57 34.62
CA VAL A 7 -4.56 -17.17 33.62
C VAL A 7 -5.21 -18.38 32.97
N MET A 8 -5.89 -19.21 33.76
CA MET A 8 -6.62 -20.38 33.25
C MET A 8 -7.76 -19.96 32.32
N ASN A 9 -8.54 -18.94 32.71
CA ASN A 9 -9.66 -18.47 31.91
C ASN A 9 -9.20 -17.84 30.57
N HIS A 10 -8.09 -17.11 30.60
CA HIS A 10 -7.50 -16.52 29.38
C HIS A 10 -6.96 -17.61 28.42
N ARG A 11 -6.34 -18.67 28.96
CA ARG A 11 -5.93 -19.83 28.14
C ARG A 11 -7.13 -20.51 27.52
N SER A 12 -8.17 -20.83 28.30
CA SER A 12 -9.39 -21.48 27.76
C SER A 12 -10.05 -20.65 26.67
N LYS A 13 -10.13 -19.32 26.81
CA LYS A 13 -10.65 -18.42 25.76
C LYS A 13 -9.82 -18.46 24.48
N LYS A 14 -8.49 -18.45 24.58
CA LYS A 14 -7.58 -18.57 23.43
C LYS A 14 -7.70 -19.94 22.75
N PHE A 15 -7.76 -21.02 23.53
CA PHE A 15 -7.97 -22.35 22.99
C PHE A 15 -9.32 -22.44 22.27
N HIS A 16 -10.41 -21.99 22.88
CA HIS A 16 -11.74 -22.02 22.27
C HIS A 16 -11.81 -21.24 20.95
N GLY A 17 -11.19 -20.04 20.89
CA GLY A 17 -11.07 -19.26 19.66
C GLY A 17 -10.22 -19.92 18.57
N ASN A 18 -9.20 -20.69 18.95
CA ASN A 18 -8.37 -21.46 18.03
C ASN A 18 -9.00 -22.78 17.57
N ILE A 19 -9.95 -23.36 18.33
CA ILE A 19 -10.67 -24.59 17.94
C ILE A 19 -11.68 -24.31 16.82
N HIS A 20 -12.45 -23.22 16.92
CA HIS A 20 -13.39 -22.81 15.86
C HIS A 20 -12.67 -22.22 14.63
N ARG A 21 -11.40 -21.83 14.77
CA ARG A 21 -10.55 -21.35 13.65
C ARG A 21 -9.52 -22.39 13.18
N ARG A 22 -9.63 -23.64 13.65
CA ARG A 22 -8.75 -24.74 13.23
C ARG A 22 -9.14 -25.15 11.80
N GLY A 23 -8.40 -24.65 10.82
CA GLY A 23 -8.69 -24.84 9.39
C GLY A 23 -9.06 -23.56 8.67
N GLU A 24 -9.47 -22.51 9.40
CA GLU A 24 -9.51 -21.14 8.91
C GLU A 24 -8.11 -20.52 9.01
N VAL A 25 -7.17 -21.13 8.30
CA VAL A 25 -6.12 -20.32 7.71
C VAL A 25 -6.92 -19.41 6.78
N SER A 26 -7.15 -18.16 7.15
CA SER A 26 -7.47 -17.14 6.17
C SER A 26 -6.40 -17.33 5.11
N ALA A 27 -6.76 -18.01 4.02
CA ALA A 27 -6.00 -18.04 2.81
C ALA A 27 -5.86 -16.56 2.58
N LYS A 28 -4.70 -16.00 2.93
CA LYS A 28 -4.44 -14.59 2.85
C LYS A 28 -4.85 -14.29 1.44
N ASP A 29 -6.02 -13.66 1.27
CA ASP A 29 -6.49 -13.20 -0.02
C ASP A 29 -5.24 -12.57 -0.57
N ALA A 30 -4.66 -13.24 -1.57
CA ALA A 30 -3.35 -12.91 -2.06
C ALA A 30 -3.58 -11.53 -2.59
N LYS A 31 -3.34 -10.51 -1.73
CA LYS A 31 -3.81 -9.15 -1.93
C LYS A 31 -3.28 -8.85 -3.29
N LYS A 32 -4.20 -8.85 -4.27
CA LYS A 32 -3.80 -8.83 -5.66
C LYS A 32 -3.04 -7.54 -5.73
N LYS A 33 -1.72 -7.65 -5.84
CA LYS A 33 -0.82 -6.52 -6.01
C LYS A 33 -1.11 -6.09 -7.44
N GLU A 34 -2.30 -5.53 -7.64
CA GLU A 34 -2.71 -4.88 -8.86
C GLU A 34 -1.78 -3.69 -8.96
N PHE A 35 -0.68 -3.96 -9.66
CA PHE A 35 0.39 -3.06 -9.99
C PHE A 35 1.25 -2.69 -8.76
N GLY A 36 2.53 -3.06 -8.80
CA GLY A 36 3.52 -2.67 -7.79
C GLY A 36 3.76 -1.15 -7.72
N VAL A 37 3.00 -0.38 -8.50
CA VAL A 37 2.97 1.07 -8.56
C VAL A 37 1.69 1.55 -7.90
N GLY A 38 1.83 2.22 -6.76
CA GLY A 38 0.68 2.81 -6.06
C GLY A 38 0.06 3.96 -6.85
N PRO A 39 -1.20 4.32 -6.55
CA PRO A 39 -1.92 5.40 -7.24
C PRO A 39 -1.16 6.75 -7.21
N VAL A 40 -0.38 6.99 -6.14
CA VAL A 40 0.48 8.17 -6.01
C VAL A 40 1.61 8.19 -7.05
N MET A 41 2.28 7.05 -7.27
CA MET A 41 3.36 6.92 -8.27
C MET A 41 2.80 7.08 -9.69
N LEU A 42 1.63 6.51 -9.96
CA LEU A 42 0.97 6.64 -11.26
C LEU A 42 0.59 8.10 -11.55
N GLY A 43 -0.01 8.79 -10.56
CA GLY A 43 -0.36 10.20 -10.68
C GLY A 43 0.87 11.11 -10.84
N PHE A 44 1.94 10.84 -10.08
CA PHE A 44 3.19 11.56 -10.21
C PHE A 44 3.84 11.36 -11.59
N PHE A 45 3.83 10.13 -12.12
CA PHE A 45 4.36 9.84 -13.45
C PHE A 45 3.63 10.64 -14.54
N CYS A 46 2.29 10.62 -14.54
CA CYS A 46 1.50 11.41 -15.49
C CYS A 46 1.76 12.91 -15.36
N PHE A 47 1.87 13.43 -14.13
CA PHE A 47 2.16 14.85 -13.90
C PHE A 47 3.53 15.26 -14.44
N VAL A 48 4.57 14.46 -14.18
CA VAL A 48 5.93 14.75 -14.67
C VAL A 48 5.99 14.70 -16.20
N VAL A 49 5.36 13.70 -16.82
CA VAL A 49 5.36 13.55 -18.29
C VAL A 49 4.64 14.71 -18.97
N ILE A 50 3.42 15.06 -18.52
CA ILE A 50 2.64 16.15 -19.12
C ILE A 50 3.27 17.51 -18.78
N GLY A 51 3.66 17.72 -17.51
CA GLY A 51 4.23 18.97 -17.03
C GLY A 51 5.56 19.32 -17.68
N SER A 52 6.43 18.34 -17.90
CA SER A 52 7.70 18.55 -18.62
C SER A 52 7.48 18.98 -20.08
N SER A 53 6.50 18.40 -20.76
CA SER A 53 6.14 18.75 -22.13
C SER A 53 5.62 20.20 -22.24
N VAL A 54 4.76 20.61 -21.31
CA VAL A 54 4.23 21.99 -21.26
C VAL A 54 5.35 22.99 -20.97
N LEU A 55 6.19 22.71 -19.97
CA LEU A 55 7.32 23.57 -19.61
C LEU A 55 8.36 23.65 -20.74
N GLN A 56 8.56 22.58 -21.52
CA GLN A 56 9.42 22.59 -22.70
C GLN A 56 8.89 23.54 -23.78
N VAL A 57 7.59 23.56 -24.06
CA VAL A 57 7.01 24.47 -25.06
C VAL A 57 7.10 25.92 -24.61
N LEU A 58 6.78 26.21 -23.34
CA LEU A 58 6.94 27.53 -22.74
C LEU A 58 8.41 27.99 -22.76
N ARG A 59 9.34 27.10 -22.39
CA ARG A 59 10.78 27.37 -22.47
C ARG A 59 11.20 27.59 -23.90
N SER A 60 10.75 26.79 -24.86
CA SER A 60 11.15 26.90 -26.28
C SER A 60 10.66 28.22 -26.89
N ALA A 61 9.43 28.65 -26.55
CA ALA A 61 8.90 29.95 -26.94
C ALA A 61 9.65 31.11 -26.27
N SER A 62 10.06 30.96 -25.00
CA SER A 62 10.85 31.96 -24.28
C SER A 62 12.33 32.00 -24.70
N SER A 63 12.93 30.85 -25.05
CA SER A 63 14.33 30.75 -25.50
C SER A 63 14.51 31.16 -26.96
N GLY A 64 13.44 31.18 -27.76
CA GLY A 64 13.43 31.84 -29.07
C GLY A 64 13.69 33.35 -28.98
N ALA A 65 13.50 33.98 -27.80
CA ALA A 65 13.82 35.38 -27.57
C ALA A 65 15.28 35.64 -27.15
N LEU A 66 16.11 34.60 -26.95
CA LEU A 66 17.54 34.71 -26.58
C LEU A 66 18.47 34.09 -27.66
N GLY A 67 17.96 33.92 -28.87
CA GLY A 67 18.69 33.38 -30.03
C GLY A 67 18.97 34.44 -31.11
N THR A 68 19.56 35.57 -30.71
CA THR A 68 20.33 36.50 -31.57
C THR A 68 21.50 37.02 -30.76
#